data_AF-A0A954QN93-F1
#
_entry.id   AF-A0A954QN93-F1
#
_cell.length_a   1.000
_cell.length_b   1.000
_cell.length_c   1.000
_cell.angle_alpha   90.00
_cell.angle_beta   90.00
_cell.angle_gamma   90.00
#
_symmetry.space_group_name_H-M   'P 1'
#
loop_
_entity.id
_entity.type
_entity.pdbx_description
1 polymer ?
#
loop_
_entity_poly.entity_id
_entity_poly.type
_entity_poly.pdbx_seq_one_letter_code
_entity_poly.pdbx_strand_id
1 'polypeptide(L)'
;VRVNALAPGFILTDLTRKLWSDETMQAWGNANTPQRRLGTPEDMVGTAIFLASPAAAFMTGQILYVDGGFTAGWNWPIPSP
;
A
#
# COMPACT_ATOMS: atom_id res chain seq x y z
N VAL A 1 11.59 18.88 -13.85
CA VAL A 1 11.22 18.34 -12.53
C VAL A 1 9.96 17.49 -12.70
N ARG A 2 9.93 16.26 -12.19
CA ARG A 2 8.77 15.36 -12.24
C ARG A 2 8.18 15.24 -10.84
N VAL A 3 6.85 15.18 -10.74
CA VAL A 3 6.13 15.07 -9.46
C VAL A 3 5.18 13.89 -9.55
N ASN A 4 5.27 12.95 -8.61
CA ASN A 4 4.40 11.79 -8.51
C ASN A 4 4.15 11.51 -7.02
N ALA A 5 3.11 10.73 -6.72
CA ALA A 5 2.76 10.33 -5.36
C ALA A 5 2.82 8.81 -5.21
N LEU A 6 3.23 8.36 -4.03
CA LEU A 6 3.05 6.98 -3.58
C LEU A 6 1.84 6.96 -2.65
N ALA A 7 0.94 6.01 -2.86
CA ALA A 7 -0.21 5.74 -1.99
C ALA A 7 0.01 4.38 -1.31
N PRO A 8 0.55 4.35 -0.07
CA PRO A 8 0.78 3.11 0.65
C PRO A 8 -0.54 2.48 1.11
N GLY A 9 -0.54 1.15 1.23
CA GLY A 9 -1.58 0.42 1.95
C GLY A 9 -1.34 0.38 3.46
N PHE A 10 -1.68 -0.73 4.09
CA PHE A 10 -1.40 -0.97 5.50
C PHE A 10 0.08 -1.31 5.71
N ILE A 11 0.89 -0.30 6.02
CA ILE A 11 2.32 -0.46 6.27
C ILE A 11 2.62 -0.52 7.77
N LEU A 12 3.40 -1.52 8.19
CA LEU A 12 3.93 -1.64 9.54
C LEU A 12 5.14 -0.71 9.71
N THR A 13 4.94 0.39 10.43
CA THR A 13 5.97 1.38 10.79
C THR A 13 5.95 1.60 12.29
N ASP A 14 6.91 2.35 12.83
CA ASP A 14 6.87 2.72 14.26
C ASP A 14 5.60 3.49 14.64
N LEU A 15 5.09 4.33 13.73
CA LEU A 15 3.84 5.09 13.92
C LEU A 15 2.62 4.17 14.03
N THR A 16 2.57 3.10 13.23
CA THR A 16 1.43 2.19 13.15
C THR A 16 1.58 0.95 14.01
N ARG A 17 2.75 0.73 14.63
CA ARG A 17 3.10 -0.47 15.41
C ARG A 17 2.09 -0.79 16.50
N LYS A 18 1.62 0.22 17.23
CA LYS A 18 0.61 0.05 18.30
C LYS A 18 -0.77 -0.38 17.75
N LEU A 19 -1.15 0.10 16.58
CA LEU A 19 -2.42 -0.29 15.95
C LEU A 19 -2.35 -1.76 15.52
N TRP A 20 -1.24 -2.14 14.88
CA TRP A 20 -1.04 -3.48 14.37
C TRP A 20 -0.54 -4.48 15.43
N SER A 21 -0.38 -4.09 16.70
CA SER A 21 -0.16 -5.08 17.78
C SER A 21 -1.46 -5.76 18.24
N ASP A 22 -2.62 -5.21 17.88
CA ASP A 22 -3.92 -5.84 18.10
C ASP A 22 -4.13 -6.95 17.06
N GLU A 23 -4.33 -8.18 17.53
CA GLU A 23 -4.53 -9.37 16.68
C GLU A 23 -5.76 -9.26 15.78
N THR A 24 -6.83 -8.62 16.26
CA THR A 24 -8.06 -8.39 15.48
C THR A 24 -7.78 -7.45 14.32
N MET A 25 -7.02 -6.38 14.57
CA MET A 25 -6.63 -5.43 13.53
C MET A 25 -5.69 -6.07 12.52
N GLN A 26 -4.71 -6.86 12.95
CA GLN A 26 -3.85 -7.61 12.03
C GLN A 26 -4.64 -8.58 11.16
N ALA A 27 -5.53 -9.37 11.76
CA ALA A 27 -6.36 -10.33 11.03
C ALA A 27 -7.22 -9.62 9.99
N TRP A 28 -7.83 -8.48 10.37
CA TRP A 28 -8.59 -7.65 9.44
C TRP A 28 -7.72 -7.08 8.31
N GLY A 29 -6.54 -6.54 8.61
CA GLY A 29 -5.61 -6.01 7.60
C GLY A 29 -5.19 -7.08 6.60
N ASN A 30 -4.78 -8.26 7.08
CA ASN A 30 -4.42 -9.40 6.24
C ASN A 30 -5.63 -9.95 5.43
N ALA A 31 -6.85 -9.88 5.99
CA ALA A 31 -8.06 -10.30 5.29
C ALA A 31 -8.48 -9.33 4.18
N ASN A 32 -8.13 -8.04 4.30
CA ASN A 32 -8.52 -7.01 3.34
C ASN A 32 -7.42 -6.65 2.34
N THR A 33 -6.16 -7.03 2.60
CA THR A 33 -5.09 -6.96 1.62
C THR A 33 -5.04 -8.25 0.81
N PRO A 34 -5.22 -8.25 -0.52
CA PRO A 34 -5.15 -9.45 -1.36
C PRO A 34 -3.86 -10.27 -1.20
N GLN A 35 -2.71 -9.63 -0.95
CA GLN A 35 -1.44 -10.32 -0.65
C GLN A 35 -1.37 -10.99 0.74
N ARG A 36 -2.43 -10.87 1.57
CA ARG A 36 -2.59 -11.54 2.87
C ARG A 36 -1.52 -11.20 3.92
N ARG A 37 -0.95 -10.00 3.84
CA ARG A 37 0.03 -9.48 4.80
C ARG A 37 -0.05 -7.96 4.90
N LEU A 38 0.40 -7.43 6.02
CA LEU A 38 0.80 -6.02 6.11
C LEU A 38 2.04 -5.78 5.26
N GLY A 39 2.13 -4.59 4.66
CA GLY A 39 3.34 -4.13 4.01
C GLY A 39 4.39 -3.68 5.01
N THR A 40 5.64 -3.59 4.58
CA THR A 40 6.74 -2.99 5.33
C THR A 40 7.31 -1.80 4.56
N PRO A 41 8.12 -0.92 5.17
CA PRO A 41 8.77 0.17 4.44
C PRO A 41 9.56 -0.30 3.22
N GLU A 42 10.14 -1.50 3.27
CA GLU A 42 10.92 -2.11 2.20
C GLU A 42 10.08 -2.32 0.93
N ASP A 43 8.77 -2.59 1.05
CA ASP A 43 7.86 -2.75 -0.10
C ASP A 43 7.74 -1.45 -0.93
N MET A 44 8.02 -0.28 -0.32
CA MET A 44 7.94 1.02 -0.99
C MET A 44 9.20 1.36 -1.79
N VAL A 45 10.34 0.76 -1.44
CA VAL A 45 11.67 1.15 -1.93
C VAL A 45 11.77 0.99 -3.44
N GLY A 46 11.30 -0.15 -3.98
CA GLY A 46 11.36 -0.42 -5.41
C GLY A 46 10.62 0.63 -6.25
N THR A 47 9.40 0.99 -5.86
CA THR A 47 8.58 1.99 -6.57
C THR A 47 9.18 3.39 -6.44
N ALA A 48 9.73 3.74 -5.27
CA ALA A 48 10.43 5.01 -5.08
C ALA A 48 11.67 5.12 -6.00
N ILE A 49 12.49 4.06 -6.09
CA ILE A 49 13.64 4.01 -6.98
C ILE A 49 13.19 4.10 -8.44
N PHE A 50 12.16 3.35 -8.85
CA PHE A 50 11.62 3.42 -10.20
C PHE A 50 11.23 4.85 -10.57
N LEU A 51 10.45 5.52 -9.72
CA LEU A 51 10.04 6.91 -9.95
C LEU A 51 11.23 7.88 -9.98
N ALA A 52 12.28 7.65 -9.19
CA ALA A 52 13.49 8.46 -9.20
C ALA A 52 14.38 8.20 -10.43
N SER A 53 14.30 7.01 -11.03
CA SER A 53 15.16 6.56 -12.12
C SER A 53 14.78 7.13 -13.50
N PRO A 54 15.67 7.00 -14.51
CA PRO A 54 15.34 7.28 -15.91
C PRO A 54 14.21 6.43 -16.49
N ALA A 55 13.90 5.27 -15.90
CA ALA A 55 12.82 4.41 -16.39
C ALA A 55 11.44 5.10 -16.32
N ALA A 56 11.28 6.09 -15.44
CA ALA A 56 10.06 6.89 -15.30
C ALA A 56 10.18 8.27 -16.00
N ALA A 57 11.06 8.43 -17.00
CA ALA A 57 11.36 9.72 -17.61
C ALA A 57 10.14 10.46 -18.20
N PHE A 58 9.14 9.72 -18.68
CA PHE A 58 7.90 10.28 -19.23
C PHE A 58 6.70 10.19 -18.28
N MET A 59 6.93 9.91 -16.99
CA MET A 59 5.89 9.79 -15.96
C MET A 59 5.92 10.97 -14.99
N THR A 60 4.83 11.75 -14.99
CA THR A 60 4.55 12.80 -14.00
C THR A 60 3.05 12.89 -13.76
N GLY A 61 2.65 13.33 -12.57
CA GLY A 61 1.25 13.47 -12.15
C GLY A 61 0.57 12.16 -11.73
N GLN A 62 1.33 11.07 -11.56
CA GLN A 62 0.76 9.76 -11.22
C GLN A 62 0.65 9.56 -9.71
N ILE A 63 -0.39 8.85 -9.29
CA ILE A 63 -0.49 8.23 -7.96
C ILE A 63 -0.28 6.73 -8.17
N LEU A 64 0.77 6.18 -7.56
CA LEU A 64 1.05 4.75 -7.59
C LEU A 64 0.68 4.14 -6.25
N TYR A 65 -0.32 3.26 -6.28
CA TYR A 65 -0.73 2.47 -5.13
C TYR A 65 0.28 1.35 -4.88
N VAL A 66 0.83 1.31 -3.68
CA VAL A 66 1.74 0.26 -3.20
C VAL A 66 1.12 -0.31 -1.93
N ASP A 67 0.07 -1.10 -2.11
CA ASP A 67 -0.88 -1.42 -1.05
C ASP A 67 -1.26 -2.91 -0.95
N GLY A 68 -0.51 -3.78 -1.64
CA GLY A 68 -0.77 -5.21 -1.68
C GLY A 68 -2.12 -5.58 -2.32
N GLY A 69 -2.73 -4.66 -3.08
CA GLY A 69 -3.99 -4.84 -3.80
C GLY A 69 -5.22 -4.33 -3.07
N PHE A 70 -5.08 -3.67 -1.91
CA PHE A 70 -6.21 -3.22 -1.09
C PHE A 70 -7.20 -2.35 -1.90
N THR A 71 -6.69 -1.41 -2.70
CA THR A 71 -7.53 -0.51 -3.52
C THR A 71 -8.21 -1.25 -4.69
N ALA A 72 -7.64 -2.37 -5.16
CA ALA A 72 -8.17 -3.14 -6.29
C ALA A 72 -9.27 -4.13 -5.87
N GLY A 73 -9.30 -4.51 -4.59
CA GLY A 73 -10.24 -5.50 -4.07
C GLY A 73 -10.55 -5.20 -2.62
N TRP A 74 -11.50 -4.28 -2.40
CA TRP A 74 -12.09 -4.12 -1.08
C TRP A 74 -13.19 -5.16 -0.94
N ASN A 75 -13.05 -6.06 0.04
CA ASN A 75 -14.10 -7.01 0.36
C ASN A 75 -15.22 -6.27 1.11
N TRP A 76 -16.19 -5.75 0.35
CA TRP A 76 -17.38 -5.12 0.91
C TRP A 76 -18.18 -6.19 1.67
N PRO A 77 -18.29 -6.10 3.00
CA PRO A 77 -18.86 -7.18 3.82
C PRO A 77 -20.39 -7.29 3.69
N ILE A 78 -21.01 -6.39 2.92
CA ILE A 78 -22.45 -6.35 2.68
C ILE A 78 -22.67 -6.73 1.22
N PRO A 79 -23.58 -7.66 0.87
CA PRO A 79 -23.93 -7.88 -0.53
C PRO A 79 -24.41 -6.58 -1.18
N SER A 80 -23.91 -6.23 -2.36
CA SER A 80 -24.52 -5.16 -3.15
C SER A 80 -25.98 -5.53 -3.43
N PRO A 81 -26.93 -4.57 -3.34
CA PRO A 81 -28.34 -4.83 -3.62
C PRO A 81 -28.56 -5.36 -5.04
#